data_AF-A0A0B7IMZ2-F1
#
_entry.id   AF-A0A0B7IMZ2-F1
#
_cell.length_a   1.000
_cell.length_b   1.000
_cell.length_c   1.000
_cell.angle_alpha   90.00
_cell.angle_beta   90.00
_cell.angle_gamma   90.00
#
_symmetry.space_group_name_H-M   'P 1'
#
loop_
_entity.id
_entity.type
_entity.pdbx_description
1 polymer ?
#
loop_
_entity_poly.entity_id
_entity_poly.type
_entity_poly.pdbx_seq_one_letter_code
_entity_poly.pdbx_strand_id
1 'polypeptide(L)'
;MNADIQPITDSTLTQKTKHLQTVGVVICKIFLVDMPTYSKYKKHLEVARHTLLEIKKESDAYYEKKALEKGGQRSDFFEIAIDLQRLEHSGTPITPAEFMGRQYDITTQKLLVRGQKYFLNNYFFHDTIESSENIVKTFTHLPDGFAYAVLNPPHSLQVGKNIFEKGSYFLDLCQTLFTDIERLEIYQWSDDTSNFFDAGKEWWGTFFYTVYNPIQNIYIGIVASSTD
;
A
#
# COMPACT_ATOMS: atom_id res chain seq x y z
N MET A 1 11.37 -1.77 30.21
CA MET A 1 10.20 -1.52 29.35
C MET A 1 10.25 -2.55 28.25
N ASN A 2 9.24 -3.41 28.17
CA ASN A 2 9.15 -4.39 27.09
C ASN A 2 8.94 -3.62 25.78
N ALA A 3 9.74 -3.93 24.77
CA ALA A 3 9.54 -3.43 23.42
C ALA A 3 8.14 -3.86 22.97
N ASP A 4 7.28 -2.92 22.60
CA ASP A 4 5.89 -3.20 22.27
C ASP A 4 5.50 -2.60 20.92
N ILE A 5 4.72 -3.36 20.16
CA ILE A 5 4.14 -2.96 18.88
C ILE A 5 2.65 -3.28 18.93
N GLN A 6 1.84 -2.22 18.88
CA GLN A 6 0.41 -2.31 19.11
C GLN A 6 -0.34 -1.85 17.85
N PRO A 7 -1.23 -2.68 17.28
CA PRO A 7 -2.04 -2.28 16.15
C PRO A 7 -3.03 -1.19 16.57
N ILE A 8 -3.20 -0.16 15.74
CA ILE A 8 -4.21 0.87 15.93
C ILE A 8 -5.50 0.40 15.25
N THR A 9 -6.48 -0.01 16.05
CA THR A 9 -7.74 -0.58 15.57
C THR A 9 -8.88 0.42 15.45
N ASP A 10 -8.87 1.49 16.26
CA ASP A 10 -9.95 2.49 16.26
C ASP A 10 -9.40 3.91 16.07
N SER A 11 -9.28 4.31 14.81
CA SER A 11 -8.90 5.66 14.40
C SER A 11 -9.48 5.97 13.03
N THR A 12 -9.70 7.26 12.74
CA THR A 12 -10.06 7.77 11.41
C THR A 12 -9.14 7.23 10.30
N LEU A 13 -7.87 6.92 10.64
CA LEU A 13 -6.89 6.33 9.72
C LEU A 13 -7.32 4.94 9.25
N THR A 14 -7.73 4.07 10.18
CA THR A 14 -8.13 2.69 9.89
C THR A 14 -9.40 2.62 9.04
N GLN A 15 -10.30 3.61 9.15
CA GLN A 15 -11.49 3.71 8.30
C GLN A 15 -11.15 4.07 6.85
N LYS A 16 -10.23 5.03 6.62
CA LYS A 16 -9.82 5.42 5.26
C LYS A 16 -9.06 4.32 4.54
N THR A 17 -8.23 3.55 5.24
CA THR A 17 -7.46 2.44 4.63
C THR A 17 -8.32 1.21 4.34
N LYS A 18 -9.45 1.03 5.04
CA LYS A 18 -10.36 -0.09 4.78
C LYS A 18 -10.91 -0.11 3.35
N HIS A 19 -11.16 1.07 2.77
CA HIS A 19 -11.63 1.18 1.38
C HIS A 19 -10.60 0.63 0.38
N LEU A 20 -9.30 0.92 0.63
CA LEU A 20 -8.19 0.40 -0.17
C LEU A 20 -8.13 -1.13 -0.12
N GLN A 21 -8.33 -1.72 1.05
CA GLN A 21 -8.34 -3.18 1.21
C GLN A 21 -9.53 -3.83 0.47
N THR A 22 -10.71 -3.19 0.49
CA THR A 22 -11.93 -3.77 -0.10
C THR A 22 -12.02 -3.63 -1.62
N VAL A 23 -11.34 -2.65 -2.21
CA VAL A 23 -11.53 -2.28 -3.64
C VAL A 23 -10.20 -2.17 -4.39
N GLY A 24 -9.11 -1.87 -3.71
CA GLY A 24 -7.87 -1.39 -4.32
C GLY A 24 -6.63 -2.20 -4.00
N VAL A 25 -6.76 -3.43 -3.50
CA VAL A 25 -5.67 -4.43 -3.32
C VAL A 25 -4.49 -4.03 -2.41
N VAL A 26 -4.50 -2.78 -1.93
CA VAL A 26 -3.53 -2.20 -0.99
C VAL A 26 -4.07 -2.36 0.44
N ILE A 27 -3.28 -3.01 1.28
CA ILE A 27 -3.57 -3.24 2.69
C ILE A 27 -2.60 -2.39 3.51
N CYS A 28 -3.13 -1.51 4.35
CA CYS A 28 -2.35 -0.75 5.32
C CYS A 28 -2.65 -1.26 6.74
N LYS A 29 -1.60 -1.57 7.49
CA LYS A 29 -1.65 -1.87 8.92
C LYS A 29 -0.90 -0.78 9.69
N ILE A 30 -1.52 -0.21 10.70
CA ILE A 30 -1.00 0.95 11.42
C ILE A 30 -0.66 0.53 12.83
N PHE A 31 0.50 0.96 13.32
CA PHE A 31 1.06 0.54 14.61
C PHE A 31 1.61 1.72 15.41
N LEU A 32 1.43 1.65 16.73
CA LEU A 32 2.29 2.34 17.68
C LEU A 32 3.49 1.44 17.98
N VAL A 33 4.70 2.01 17.96
CA VAL A 33 5.94 1.28 18.20
C VAL A 33 6.71 1.95 19.34
N ASP A 34 6.72 1.31 20.51
CA ASP A 34 7.50 1.73 21.67
C ASP A 34 8.71 0.81 21.83
N MET A 35 9.77 1.13 21.07
CA MET A 35 11.02 0.38 21.06
C MET A 35 12.23 1.33 21.10
N PRO A 36 12.45 2.07 22.19
CA PRO A 36 13.38 3.20 22.21
C PRO A 36 14.84 2.80 21.96
N THR A 37 15.23 1.57 22.29
CA THR A 37 16.59 1.05 22.10
C THR A 37 16.84 0.45 20.72
N TYR A 38 15.79 0.30 19.89
CA TYR A 38 15.91 -0.33 18.58
C TYR A 38 16.37 0.69 17.54
N SER A 39 17.24 0.25 16.63
CA SER A 39 17.60 1.02 15.44
C SER A 39 16.38 1.24 14.54
N LYS A 40 16.45 2.25 13.65
CA LYS A 40 15.41 2.50 12.65
C LYS A 40 15.07 1.24 11.86
N TYR A 41 16.10 0.57 11.32
CA TYR A 41 15.94 -0.70 10.62
C TYR A 41 15.16 -1.73 11.44
N LYS A 42 15.54 -1.93 12.70
CA LYS A 42 14.89 -2.94 13.55
C LYS A 42 13.43 -2.59 13.85
N LYS A 43 13.09 -1.32 14.05
CA LYS A 43 11.69 -0.88 14.19
C LYS A 43 10.89 -1.16 12.91
N HIS A 44 11.44 -0.79 11.75
CA HIS A 44 10.80 -1.03 10.47
C HIS A 44 10.66 -2.53 10.15
N LEU A 45 11.64 -3.37 10.54
CA LEU A 45 11.57 -4.83 10.43
C LEU A 45 10.45 -5.42 11.28
N GLU A 46 10.32 -4.98 12.54
CA GLU A 46 9.24 -5.43 13.41
C GLU A 46 7.87 -5.03 12.83
N VAL A 47 7.74 -3.83 12.28
CA VAL A 47 6.52 -3.39 11.59
C VAL A 47 6.23 -4.25 10.36
N ALA A 48 7.24 -4.57 9.54
CA ALA A 48 7.08 -5.43 8.37
C ALA A 48 6.61 -6.83 8.78
N ARG A 49 7.22 -7.40 9.83
CA ARG A 49 6.83 -8.70 10.39
C ARG A 49 5.38 -8.68 10.88
N HIS A 50 5.02 -7.71 11.70
CA HIS A 50 3.67 -7.60 12.26
C HIS A 50 2.61 -7.36 11.18
N THR A 51 2.96 -6.66 10.10
CA THR A 51 2.08 -6.47 8.95
C THR A 51 1.72 -7.80 8.29
N LEU A 52 2.72 -8.63 7.95
CA LEU A 52 2.47 -9.94 7.34
C LEU A 52 1.72 -10.88 8.29
N LEU A 53 2.05 -10.86 9.59
CA LEU A 53 1.36 -11.69 10.59
C LEU A 53 -0.12 -11.32 10.75
N GLU A 54 -0.45 -10.03 10.78
CA GLU A 54 -1.85 -9.59 10.86
C GLU A 54 -2.64 -9.94 9.58
N ILE A 55 -2.00 -9.88 8.41
CA ILE A 55 -2.62 -10.29 7.15
C ILE A 55 -2.86 -11.80 7.12
N LYS A 56 -1.87 -12.60 7.54
CA LYS A 56 -2.03 -14.05 7.71
C LYS A 56 -3.20 -14.36 8.65
N LYS A 57 -3.24 -13.72 9.81
CA LYS A 57 -4.31 -13.89 10.80
C LYS A 57 -5.70 -13.57 10.24
N GLU A 58 -5.84 -12.47 9.49
CA GLU A 58 -7.11 -12.11 8.83
C GLU A 58 -7.51 -13.11 7.74
N SER A 59 -6.54 -13.58 6.94
CA SER A 59 -6.76 -14.60 5.91
C SER A 59 -7.18 -15.94 6.52
N ASP A 60 -6.51 -16.38 7.58
CA ASP A 60 -6.80 -17.62 8.29
C ASP A 60 -8.23 -17.58 8.87
N ALA A 61 -8.61 -16.49 9.56
CA ALA A 61 -9.96 -16.32 10.09
C ALA A 61 -11.06 -16.33 9.00
N TYR A 62 -10.79 -15.73 7.83
CA TYR A 62 -11.70 -15.77 6.69
C TYR A 62 -11.90 -17.19 6.16
N TYR A 63 -10.82 -17.94 5.94
CA TYR A 63 -10.89 -19.28 5.37
C TYR A 63 -11.36 -20.33 6.36
N GLU A 64 -11.13 -20.17 7.66
CA GLU A 64 -11.77 -20.97 8.71
C GLU A 64 -13.29 -20.85 8.64
N LYS A 65 -13.81 -19.62 8.57
CA LYS A 65 -15.25 -19.39 8.41
C LYS A 65 -15.78 -20.04 7.13
N LYS A 66 -15.07 -19.91 6.01
CA LYS A 66 -15.45 -20.52 4.72
C LYS A 66 -15.43 -22.05 4.74
N ALA A 67 -14.46 -22.65 5.44
CA ALA A 67 -14.41 -24.10 5.61
C ALA A 67 -15.63 -24.61 6.39
N LEU A 68 -15.97 -23.94 7.50
CA LEU A 68 -17.17 -24.25 8.29
C LEU A 68 -18.45 -24.11 7.45
N GLU A 69 -18.59 -23.03 6.68
CA GLU A 69 -19.76 -22.81 5.79
C GLU A 69 -19.93 -23.91 4.73
N LYS A 70 -18.83 -24.51 4.25
CA LYS A 70 -18.84 -25.55 3.23
C LYS A 70 -18.78 -26.98 3.77
N GLY A 71 -18.68 -27.16 5.09
CA GLY A 71 -18.47 -28.48 5.71
C GLY A 71 -17.14 -29.15 5.32
N GLY A 72 -16.14 -28.36 4.90
CA GLY A 72 -14.80 -28.82 4.51
C GLY A 72 -13.76 -28.62 5.60
N GLN A 73 -12.48 -28.82 5.28
CA GLN A 73 -11.35 -28.62 6.20
C GLN A 73 -10.62 -27.30 5.91
N ARG A 74 -10.00 -26.69 6.93
CA ARG A 74 -9.20 -25.46 6.75
C ARG A 74 -8.04 -25.65 5.76
N SER A 75 -7.45 -26.85 5.72
CA SER A 75 -6.35 -27.22 4.82
C SER A 75 -6.72 -27.18 3.34
N ASP A 76 -8.01 -27.16 3.00
CA ASP A 76 -8.49 -27.11 1.61
C ASP A 76 -8.40 -25.70 1.00
N PHE A 77 -8.06 -24.70 1.81
CA PHE A 77 -8.04 -23.30 1.42
C PHE A 77 -6.63 -22.71 1.49
N PHE A 78 -6.41 -21.64 0.74
CA PHE A 78 -5.15 -20.90 0.71
C PHE A 78 -4.64 -20.58 2.13
N GLU A 79 -3.35 -20.76 2.34
CA GLU A 79 -2.66 -20.42 3.58
C GLU A 79 -1.47 -19.54 3.27
N ILE A 80 -1.38 -18.41 3.96
CA ILE A 80 -0.22 -17.53 3.85
C ILE A 80 0.96 -18.16 4.60
N ALA A 81 2.06 -18.36 3.88
CA ALA A 81 3.37 -18.74 4.41
C ALA A 81 4.29 -17.51 4.42
N ILE A 82 5.11 -17.37 5.47
CA ILE A 82 6.02 -16.24 5.64
C ILE A 82 7.42 -16.76 5.96
N ASP A 83 8.40 -16.37 5.16
CA ASP A 83 9.83 -16.58 5.41
C ASP A 83 10.40 -15.39 6.18
N LEU A 84 10.38 -15.52 7.51
CA LEU A 84 10.91 -14.48 8.42
C LEU A 84 12.42 -14.31 8.32
N GLN A 85 13.15 -15.37 7.96
CA GLN A 85 14.61 -15.31 7.82
C GLN A 85 14.98 -14.47 6.59
N ARG A 86 14.26 -14.67 5.48
CA ARG A 86 14.43 -13.85 4.27
C ARG A 86 14.03 -12.39 4.52
N LEU A 87 12.99 -12.16 5.33
CA LEU A 87 12.55 -10.82 5.68
C LEU A 87 13.62 -10.04 6.45
N GLU A 88 14.30 -10.69 7.40
CA GLU A 88 15.26 -10.08 8.35
C GLU A 88 16.36 -9.23 7.68
N HIS A 89 16.74 -9.56 6.44
CA HIS A 89 17.83 -8.91 5.72
C HIS A 89 17.40 -8.25 4.40
N SER A 90 16.10 -8.12 4.14
CA SER A 90 15.59 -7.65 2.85
C SER A 90 15.27 -6.15 2.79
N GLY A 91 15.25 -5.46 3.93
CA GLY A 91 14.84 -4.06 4.02
C GLY A 91 15.86 -3.10 3.41
N THR A 92 15.43 -2.26 2.48
CA THR A 92 16.24 -1.17 1.91
C THR A 92 15.56 0.17 2.14
N PRO A 93 16.25 1.18 2.72
CA PRO A 93 15.68 2.51 2.85
C PRO A 93 15.48 3.15 1.47
N ILE A 94 14.34 3.80 1.27
CA ILE A 94 14.02 4.52 0.03
C ILE A 94 13.56 5.94 0.34
N THR A 95 13.69 6.82 -0.64
CA THR A 95 13.25 8.21 -0.54
C THR A 95 11.73 8.33 -0.68
N PRO A 96 11.13 9.43 -0.20
CA PRO A 96 9.71 9.72 -0.46
C PRO A 96 9.36 9.77 -1.95
N ALA A 97 10.28 10.23 -2.81
CA ALA A 97 10.07 10.25 -4.26
C ALA A 97 9.99 8.83 -4.85
N GLU A 98 10.91 7.95 -4.47
CA GLU A 98 10.89 6.54 -4.87
C GLU A 98 9.63 5.82 -4.35
N PHE A 99 9.24 6.10 -3.10
CA PHE A 99 8.03 5.53 -2.50
C PHE A 99 6.76 5.96 -3.22
N MET A 100 6.62 7.25 -3.54
CA MET A 100 5.46 7.77 -4.25
C MET A 100 5.40 7.29 -5.70
N GLY A 101 6.57 7.06 -6.31
CA GLY A 101 6.69 6.65 -7.70
C GLY A 101 6.37 7.78 -8.67
N ARG A 102 6.42 7.48 -9.95
CA ARG A 102 6.40 8.49 -11.01
C ARG A 102 5.08 9.26 -11.15
N GLN A 103 3.98 8.73 -10.61
CA GLN A 103 2.67 9.39 -10.72
C GLN A 103 2.55 10.62 -9.82
N TYR A 104 3.37 10.75 -8.78
CA TYR A 104 3.31 11.91 -7.88
C TYR A 104 4.69 12.53 -7.74
N ASP A 105 4.82 13.74 -8.29
CA ASP A 105 6.02 14.55 -8.12
C ASP A 105 5.94 15.28 -6.77
N ILE A 106 6.79 14.89 -5.82
CA ILE A 106 6.83 15.48 -4.49
C ILE A 106 7.24 16.96 -4.51
N THR A 107 8.10 17.37 -5.45
CA THR A 107 8.64 18.74 -5.53
C THR A 107 7.61 19.70 -6.08
N THR A 108 6.88 19.30 -7.14
CA THR A 108 5.84 20.14 -7.74
C THR A 108 4.45 19.88 -7.15
N GLN A 109 4.31 18.85 -6.31
CA GLN A 109 3.06 18.31 -5.78
C GLN A 109 2.04 17.98 -6.87
N LYS A 110 2.51 17.66 -8.08
CA LYS A 110 1.67 17.34 -9.22
C LYS A 110 1.43 15.83 -9.29
N LEU A 111 0.15 15.48 -9.39
CA LEU A 111 -0.31 14.10 -9.51
C LEU A 111 -0.81 13.81 -10.92
N LEU A 112 -0.29 12.73 -11.51
CA LEU A 112 -0.77 12.14 -12.75
C LEU A 112 -1.82 11.07 -12.46
N VAL A 113 -2.96 11.20 -13.11
CA VAL A 113 -4.09 10.27 -13.01
C VAL A 113 -4.44 9.77 -14.40
N ARG A 114 -4.75 8.48 -14.49
CA ARG A 114 -5.22 7.84 -15.72
C ARG A 114 -6.59 8.40 -16.11
N GLY A 115 -6.73 8.79 -17.38
CA GLY A 115 -7.97 9.31 -17.94
C GLY A 115 -9.12 8.28 -17.92
N GLN A 116 -10.32 8.76 -18.20
CA GLN A 116 -11.54 7.97 -18.20
C GLN A 116 -12.10 7.80 -19.62
N LYS A 117 -12.90 6.75 -19.81
CA LYS A 117 -13.65 6.47 -21.05
C LYS A 117 -12.77 6.50 -22.31
N TYR A 118 -12.79 7.59 -23.07
CA TYR A 118 -12.05 7.75 -24.31
C TYR A 118 -10.54 7.92 -24.10
N PHE A 119 -10.12 8.33 -22.89
CA PHE A 119 -8.74 8.60 -22.55
C PHE A 119 -8.12 7.55 -21.61
N LEU A 120 -8.65 6.32 -21.62
CA LEU A 120 -8.16 5.23 -20.76
C LEU A 120 -6.68 4.88 -20.98
N ASN A 121 -6.05 5.30 -22.06
CA ASN A 121 -4.62 5.04 -22.29
C ASN A 121 -3.75 6.29 -22.11
N ASN A 122 -4.31 7.35 -21.55
CA ASN A 122 -3.64 8.62 -21.37
C ASN A 122 -3.60 9.02 -19.90
N TYR A 123 -2.57 9.81 -19.56
CA TYR A 123 -2.39 10.38 -18.24
C TYR A 123 -2.53 11.89 -18.33
N PHE A 124 -3.09 12.46 -17.27
CA PHE A 124 -3.35 13.88 -17.12
C PHE A 124 -2.91 14.33 -15.73
N PHE A 125 -2.54 15.59 -15.59
CA PHE A 125 -2.50 16.19 -14.27
C PHE A 125 -3.93 16.22 -13.71
N HIS A 126 -4.10 15.79 -12.47
CA HIS A 126 -5.44 15.61 -11.88
C HIS A 126 -6.27 16.90 -11.86
N ASP A 127 -5.63 18.07 -11.86
CA ASP A 127 -6.23 19.39 -11.81
C ASP A 127 -6.48 20.01 -13.20
N THR A 128 -6.41 19.21 -14.26
CA THR A 128 -6.68 19.63 -15.64
C THR A 128 -7.98 19.01 -16.18
N ILE A 129 -8.44 19.50 -17.35
CA ILE A 129 -9.54 18.87 -18.08
C ILE A 129 -9.00 17.74 -18.97
N GLU A 130 -9.80 16.69 -19.13
CA GLU A 130 -9.48 15.60 -20.06
C GLU A 130 -9.68 16.06 -21.51
N SER A 131 -8.59 16.47 -22.16
CA SER A 131 -8.55 16.85 -23.57
C SER A 131 -7.23 16.42 -24.22
N SER A 132 -7.22 16.27 -25.54
CA SER A 132 -6.03 15.82 -26.29
C SER A 132 -4.81 16.71 -26.06
N GLU A 133 -5.03 18.00 -25.79
CA GLU A 133 -3.98 19.01 -25.52
C GLU A 133 -3.33 18.81 -24.14
N ASN A 134 -4.04 18.23 -23.18
CA ASN A 134 -3.58 18.02 -21.81
C ASN A 134 -2.98 16.62 -21.56
N ILE A 135 -2.86 15.80 -22.59
CA ILE A 135 -2.25 14.46 -22.48
C ILE A 135 -0.76 14.59 -22.15
N VAL A 136 -0.35 13.96 -21.06
CA VAL A 136 1.05 13.86 -20.64
C VAL A 136 1.73 12.72 -21.41
N LYS A 137 2.58 13.07 -22.38
CA LYS A 137 3.15 12.13 -23.37
C LYS A 137 4.26 11.21 -22.86
N THR A 138 4.91 11.57 -21.75
CA THR A 138 6.16 10.91 -21.30
C THR A 138 5.92 9.76 -20.31
N PHE A 139 4.67 9.43 -19.99
CA PHE A 139 4.35 8.41 -18.99
C PHE A 139 4.32 7.01 -19.64
N THR A 140 5.50 6.39 -19.76
CA THR A 140 5.62 4.99 -20.20
C THR A 140 5.17 4.03 -19.09
N HIS A 141 4.29 3.09 -19.45
CA HIS A 141 3.62 2.11 -18.59
C HIS A 141 4.55 1.20 -17.77
N LEU A 142 5.09 1.69 -16.67
CA LEU A 142 5.65 0.83 -15.62
C LEU A 142 4.85 1.03 -14.33
N PRO A 143 4.38 -0.04 -13.67
CA PRO A 143 3.94 0.01 -12.28
C PRO A 143 5.04 0.67 -11.46
N ASP A 144 4.74 1.74 -10.73
CA ASP A 144 5.75 2.29 -9.84
C ASP A 144 5.16 3.06 -8.66
N GLY A 145 5.64 2.70 -7.47
CA GLY A 145 5.34 3.32 -6.20
C GLY A 145 3.89 3.21 -5.70
N PHE A 146 3.69 3.77 -4.51
CA PHE A 146 2.44 3.81 -3.80
C PHE A 146 1.33 4.54 -4.57
N ALA A 147 1.66 5.59 -5.34
CA ALA A 147 0.67 6.30 -6.13
C ALA A 147 0.05 5.40 -7.22
N TYR A 148 0.88 4.60 -7.90
CA TYR A 148 0.37 3.59 -8.83
C TYR A 148 -0.46 2.54 -8.13
N ALA A 149 0.03 2.04 -6.99
CA ALA A 149 -0.64 1.01 -6.22
C ALA A 149 -2.09 1.39 -5.86
N VAL A 150 -2.32 2.67 -5.53
CA VAL A 150 -3.65 3.17 -5.15
C VAL A 150 -4.50 3.59 -6.37
N LEU A 151 -3.90 4.22 -7.38
CA LEU A 151 -4.65 4.85 -8.48
C LEU A 151 -4.97 3.90 -9.64
N ASN A 152 -4.19 2.84 -9.80
CA ASN A 152 -4.34 1.88 -10.89
C ASN A 152 -4.46 0.43 -10.43
N PRO A 153 -5.26 0.09 -9.39
CA PRO A 153 -5.42 -1.30 -8.98
C PRO A 153 -6.14 -2.11 -10.07
N PRO A 154 -5.96 -3.46 -10.12
CA PRO A 154 -6.49 -4.30 -11.19
C PRO A 154 -7.99 -4.11 -11.44
N HIS A 155 -8.80 -4.19 -10.39
CA HIS A 155 -10.26 -4.04 -10.50
C HIS A 155 -10.77 -2.59 -10.50
N SER A 156 -9.88 -1.60 -10.68
CA SER A 156 -10.15 -0.16 -10.63
C SER A 156 -10.81 0.33 -9.33
N LEU A 157 -10.15 1.27 -8.64
CA LEU A 157 -10.73 1.92 -7.48
C LEU A 157 -11.92 2.79 -7.91
N GLN A 158 -13.13 2.44 -7.47
CA GLN A 158 -14.37 3.18 -7.75
C GLN A 158 -14.46 4.47 -6.91
N VAL A 159 -13.43 5.30 -6.98
CA VAL A 159 -13.36 6.61 -6.33
C VAL A 159 -13.44 7.70 -7.39
N GLY A 160 -14.36 8.64 -7.19
CA GLY A 160 -14.53 9.79 -8.08
C GLY A 160 -15.06 9.47 -9.48
N LYS A 161 -15.69 10.46 -10.12
CA LYS A 161 -16.29 10.38 -11.46
C LYS A 161 -15.42 10.96 -12.57
N ASN A 162 -14.30 11.59 -12.21
CA ASN A 162 -13.38 12.24 -13.13
C ASN A 162 -11.95 12.23 -12.54
N ILE A 163 -10.96 12.67 -13.31
CA ILE A 163 -9.54 12.70 -12.88
C ILE A 163 -9.31 13.62 -11.67
N PHE A 164 -10.08 14.71 -11.53
CA PHE A 164 -9.97 15.63 -10.40
C PHE A 164 -10.40 14.98 -9.09
N GLU A 165 -11.55 14.32 -9.07
CA GLU A 165 -12.06 13.63 -7.88
C GLU A 165 -11.15 12.45 -7.49
N LYS A 166 -10.65 11.69 -8.47
CA LYS A 166 -9.67 10.61 -8.24
C LYS A 166 -8.38 11.13 -7.62
N GLY A 167 -7.81 12.19 -8.18
CA GLY A 167 -6.60 12.78 -7.64
C GLY A 167 -6.80 13.38 -6.25
N SER A 168 -7.92 14.08 -6.04
CA SER A 168 -8.28 14.65 -4.75
C SER A 168 -8.41 13.57 -3.67
N TYR A 169 -9.00 12.42 -4.00
CA TYR A 169 -9.06 11.27 -3.09
C TYR A 169 -7.66 10.78 -2.71
N PHE A 170 -6.75 10.60 -3.67
CA PHE A 170 -5.38 10.16 -3.39
C PHE A 170 -4.61 11.16 -2.52
N LEU A 171 -4.73 12.46 -2.80
CA LEU A 171 -4.07 13.50 -2.01
C LEU A 171 -4.64 13.57 -0.59
N ASP A 172 -5.95 13.45 -0.41
CA ASP A 172 -6.60 13.37 0.90
C ASP A 172 -6.15 12.13 1.70
N LEU A 173 -6.02 10.98 1.02
CA LEU A 173 -5.44 9.76 1.61
C LEU A 173 -4.01 10.01 2.09
N CYS A 174 -3.15 10.58 1.24
CA CYS A 174 -1.76 10.89 1.60
C CYS A 174 -1.67 11.88 2.76
N GLN A 175 -2.49 12.95 2.75
CA GLN A 175 -2.57 13.91 3.84
C GLN A 175 -2.94 13.23 5.16
N THR A 176 -3.87 12.27 5.10
CA THR A 176 -4.34 11.55 6.29
C THR A 176 -3.28 10.61 6.87
N LEU A 177 -2.63 9.81 6.01
CA LEU A 177 -1.66 8.80 6.44
C LEU A 177 -0.27 9.36 6.74
N PHE A 178 0.18 10.30 5.91
CA PHE A 178 1.58 10.72 5.90
C PHE A 178 1.78 12.13 6.45
N THR A 179 0.74 12.96 6.44
CA THR A 179 0.77 14.37 6.85
C THR A 179 1.72 15.21 6.01
N ASP A 180 3.03 14.99 6.13
CA ASP A 180 4.11 15.59 5.36
C ASP A 180 4.97 14.49 4.74
N ILE A 181 4.83 14.32 3.42
CA ILE A 181 5.46 13.24 2.66
C ILE A 181 6.99 13.34 2.68
N GLU A 182 7.55 14.54 2.68
CA GLU A 182 9.00 14.76 2.60
C GLU A 182 9.72 14.32 3.89
N ARG A 183 8.99 14.22 4.99
CA ARG A 183 9.53 13.87 6.31
C ARG A 183 9.43 12.39 6.66
N LEU A 184 8.89 11.56 5.76
CA LEU A 184 8.70 10.14 6.02
C LEU A 184 10.04 9.40 6.02
N GLU A 185 10.16 8.43 6.93
CA GLU A 185 11.21 7.40 6.84
C GLU A 185 10.57 6.16 6.23
N ILE A 186 11.10 5.65 5.13
CA ILE A 186 10.49 4.55 4.37
C ILE A 186 11.51 3.45 4.12
N TYR A 187 11.06 2.21 4.29
CA TYR A 187 11.76 1.01 3.87
C TYR A 187 10.92 0.25 2.86
N GLN A 188 11.56 -0.23 1.80
CA GLN A 188 11.02 -1.26 0.92
C GLN A 188 11.55 -2.62 1.36
N TRP A 189 10.70 -3.63 1.28
CA TRP A 189 10.99 -5.01 1.67
C TRP A 189 10.86 -5.93 0.46
N SER A 190 11.52 -7.09 0.53
CA SER A 190 11.37 -8.11 -0.51
C SER A 190 9.96 -8.69 -0.49
N ASP A 191 9.38 -8.83 -1.67
CA ASP A 191 8.12 -9.51 -1.94
C ASP A 191 8.31 -11.03 -2.14
N ASP A 192 9.53 -11.56 -1.98
CA ASP A 192 9.81 -13.00 -1.96
C ASP A 192 9.71 -13.62 -0.56
N THR A 193 9.31 -12.82 0.45
CA THR A 193 9.23 -13.28 1.84
C THR A 193 7.90 -13.97 2.15
N SER A 194 6.94 -13.99 1.24
CA SER A 194 5.64 -14.62 1.45
C SER A 194 4.93 -14.96 0.14
N ASN A 195 4.22 -16.08 0.11
CA ASN A 195 3.35 -16.46 -1.00
C ASN A 195 2.13 -15.52 -1.18
N PHE A 196 1.89 -14.59 -0.23
CA PHE A 196 0.93 -13.51 -0.39
C PHE A 196 1.19 -12.69 -1.66
N PHE A 197 2.46 -12.53 -2.06
CA PHE A 197 2.86 -11.68 -3.17
C PHE A 197 2.81 -12.39 -4.53
N ASP A 198 2.68 -13.72 -4.57
CA ASP A 198 2.83 -14.50 -5.80
C ASP A 198 1.81 -14.09 -6.88
N ALA A 199 0.57 -13.82 -6.47
CA ALA A 199 -0.47 -13.32 -7.37
C ALA A 199 -0.10 -11.98 -8.02
N GLY A 200 0.45 -11.02 -7.27
CA GLY A 200 0.79 -9.71 -7.81
C GLY A 200 1.94 -9.73 -8.82
N LYS A 201 2.92 -10.63 -8.63
CA LYS A 201 4.14 -10.71 -9.45
C LYS A 201 3.88 -10.98 -10.93
N GLU A 202 2.79 -11.68 -11.24
CA GLU A 202 2.47 -12.10 -12.60
C GLU A 202 1.70 -11.03 -13.41
N TRP A 203 1.05 -10.08 -12.75
CA TRP A 203 0.03 -9.24 -13.40
C TRP A 203 0.26 -7.74 -13.22
N TRP A 204 0.14 -7.26 -11.98
CA TRP A 204 0.03 -5.83 -11.67
C TRP A 204 1.26 -5.26 -10.98
N GLY A 205 2.03 -6.13 -10.31
CA GLY A 205 3.13 -5.76 -9.44
C GLY A 205 2.82 -6.06 -7.98
N THR A 206 3.85 -5.87 -7.17
CA THR A 206 3.86 -6.15 -5.74
C THR A 206 4.53 -4.98 -5.03
N PHE A 207 3.98 -4.64 -3.88
CA PHE A 207 4.48 -3.53 -3.08
C PHE A 207 4.56 -3.99 -1.64
N PHE A 208 5.70 -3.77 -1.00
CA PHE A 208 5.86 -4.01 0.43
C PHE A 208 6.73 -2.92 1.04
N TYR A 209 6.08 -2.03 1.78
CA TYR A 209 6.72 -0.89 2.42
C TYR A 209 6.44 -0.85 3.92
N THR A 210 7.35 -0.25 4.66
CA THR A 210 7.04 0.30 5.99
C THR A 210 7.39 1.77 6.03
N VAL A 211 6.49 2.58 6.56
CA VAL A 211 6.57 4.03 6.62
C VAL A 211 6.48 4.47 8.06
N TYR A 212 7.40 5.30 8.52
CA TYR A 212 7.28 6.03 9.78
C TYR A 212 6.85 7.46 9.49
N ASN A 213 5.71 7.86 10.07
CA ASN A 213 5.26 9.25 10.08
C ASN A 213 5.70 9.90 11.40
N PRO A 214 6.69 10.80 11.40
CA PRO A 214 7.21 11.42 12.62
C PRO A 214 6.27 12.47 13.22
N ILE A 215 5.32 13.01 12.45
CA ILE A 215 4.37 14.02 12.97
C ILE A 215 3.30 13.35 13.82
N GLN A 216 2.75 12.24 13.34
CA GLN A 216 1.76 11.44 14.06
C GLN A 216 2.39 10.43 15.02
N ASN A 217 3.71 10.19 14.90
CA ASN A 217 4.46 9.17 15.62
C ASN A 217 3.86 7.76 15.47
N ILE A 218 3.51 7.39 14.23
CA ILE A 218 2.94 6.09 13.88
C ILE A 218 3.79 5.40 12.82
N TYR A 219 3.75 4.07 12.82
CA TYR A 219 4.30 3.24 11.76
C TYR A 219 3.16 2.65 10.93
N ILE A 220 3.38 2.56 9.63
CA ILE A 220 2.41 2.02 8.67
C ILE A 220 3.12 0.93 7.87
N GLY A 221 2.67 -0.30 7.97
CA GLY A 221 3.01 -1.35 7.02
C GLY A 221 2.03 -1.34 5.87
N ILE A 222 2.55 -1.34 4.65
CA ILE A 222 1.76 -1.28 3.42
C ILE A 222 2.16 -2.47 2.57
N VAL A 223 1.19 -3.30 2.21
CA VAL A 223 1.38 -4.34 1.19
C VAL A 223 0.36 -4.19 0.09
N ALA A 224 0.71 -4.59 -1.12
CA ALA A 224 -0.24 -4.74 -2.19
C ALA A 224 0.17 -5.91 -3.09
N SER A 225 -0.80 -6.78 -3.36
CA SER A 225 -0.65 -7.97 -4.20
C SER A 225 -2.05 -8.41 -4.62
N SER A 226 -2.30 -8.53 -5.92
CA SER A 226 -3.56 -9.05 -6.44
C SER A 226 -3.45 -9.44 -7.89
N THR A 227 -4.35 -10.33 -8.31
CA THR A 227 -4.59 -10.67 -9.71
C THR A 227 -5.53 -9.65 -10.36
N ASP A 228 -5.58 -9.64 -11.69
CA ASP A 228 -6.71 -9.07 -12.45
C ASP A 228 -8.00 -9.90 -12.29
#